data_AF-A0A6A7KQF9-F1
#
_entry.id   AF-A0A6A7KQF9-F1
#
_cell.length_a   1.000
_cell.length_b   1.000
_cell.length_c   1.000
_cell.angle_alpha   90.00
_cell.angle_beta   90.00
_cell.angle_gamma   90.00
#
_symmetry.space_group_name_H-M   'P 1'
#
loop_
_entity.id
_entity.type
_entity.pdbx_description
1 polymer ?
#
loop_
_entity_poly.entity_id
_entity_poly.type
_entity_poly.pdbx_seq_one_letter_code
_entity_poly.pdbx_strand_id
1 'polypeptide(L)'
;MHRLSFLFAIAISLSAGAAQAAPQILGLVATGPEPTVLHCSDGVCSARFTSFCLQADRDAPLLGTEYLIADERSLQLVVRGMDGRVTSVPAEGATIQSVNNYTAVQINVPEAQIRALGGATAALSVAPLATLVPKAIPGDPRPQSEEDIALASGDHRKIGEDHVDRGGATADAASTLMTMINSLDPDVAGQQRRRDVAAETDVIKGVLAERGVPVDDKELLRERVDLCAGLVANAWYRDGMPTCLQTYHDNYVSTLTGRYWDAVGTGY
;
A
#
# COMPACT_ATOMS: atom_id res chain seq x y z
N MET A 1 0.50 -39.94 65.08
CA MET A 1 1.34 -39.52 63.94
C MET A 1 0.45 -39.41 62.70
N HIS A 2 -0.03 -38.22 62.34
CA HIS A 2 -0.84 -37.97 61.14
C HIS A 2 0.02 -37.24 60.12
N ARG A 3 0.19 -37.83 58.92
CA ARG A 3 0.86 -37.17 57.79
C ARG A 3 -0.19 -36.38 57.00
N LEU A 4 -0.08 -35.06 57.02
CA LEU A 4 -0.85 -34.17 56.15
C LEU A 4 -0.22 -34.19 54.75
N SER A 5 -0.97 -34.67 53.76
CA SER A 5 -0.64 -34.53 52.34
C SER A 5 -1.07 -33.14 51.85
N PHE A 6 -0.12 -32.28 51.51
CA PHE A 6 -0.40 -31.03 50.80
C PHE A 6 -0.49 -31.32 49.29
N LEU A 7 -1.70 -31.21 48.73
CA LEU A 7 -1.92 -31.14 47.29
C LEU A 7 -1.64 -29.71 46.83
N PHE A 8 -0.55 -29.52 46.09
CA PHE A 8 -0.22 -28.25 45.45
C PHE A 8 -1.01 -28.15 44.14
N ALA A 9 -2.07 -27.35 44.13
CA ALA A 9 -2.81 -27.04 42.90
C ALA A 9 -2.00 -26.03 42.08
N ILE A 10 -1.40 -26.48 40.99
CA ILE A 10 -0.75 -25.60 39.99
C ILE A 10 -1.88 -24.96 39.17
N ALA A 11 -2.16 -23.69 39.44
CA ALA A 11 -3.02 -22.88 38.58
C ALA A 11 -2.26 -22.58 37.28
N ILE A 12 -2.70 -23.18 36.17
CA ILE A 12 -2.23 -22.86 34.83
C ILE A 12 -2.90 -21.53 34.45
N SER A 13 -2.20 -20.43 34.67
CA SER A 13 -2.59 -19.12 34.16
C SER A 13 -2.46 -19.13 32.64
N LEU A 14 -3.58 -19.37 31.94
CA LEU A 14 -3.66 -19.10 30.50
C LEU A 14 -3.40 -17.60 30.29
N SER A 15 -2.27 -17.29 29.69
CA SER A 15 -1.97 -15.95 29.18
C SER A 15 -3.00 -15.64 28.09
N ALA A 16 -4.07 -14.94 28.43
CA ALA A 16 -4.92 -14.30 27.45
C ALA A 16 -4.05 -13.27 26.72
N GLY A 17 -3.59 -13.61 25.51
CA GLY A 17 -2.98 -12.63 24.62
C GLY A 17 -3.97 -11.48 24.47
N ALA A 18 -3.52 -10.26 24.73
CA ALA A 18 -4.36 -9.08 24.53
C ALA A 18 -4.83 -9.09 23.07
N ALA A 19 -6.12 -9.28 22.86
CA ALA A 19 -6.70 -9.20 21.54
C ALA A 19 -6.49 -7.77 21.03
N GLN A 20 -5.95 -7.63 19.82
CA GLN A 20 -5.75 -6.31 19.22
C GLN A 20 -7.04 -5.84 18.58
N ALA A 21 -7.39 -4.58 18.82
CA ALA A 21 -8.51 -3.92 18.15
C ALA A 21 -8.26 -3.86 16.64
N ALA A 22 -9.30 -4.06 15.82
CA ALA A 22 -9.16 -3.89 14.38
C ALA A 22 -8.64 -2.48 14.04
N PRO A 23 -7.58 -2.36 13.21
CA PRO A 23 -7.05 -1.08 12.80
C PRO A 23 -8.00 -0.35 11.85
N GLN A 24 -7.60 0.82 11.38
CA GLN A 24 -8.38 1.64 10.46
C GLN A 24 -8.71 0.95 9.13
N ILE A 25 -9.91 1.21 8.62
CA ILE A 25 -10.29 1.03 7.21
C ILE A 25 -9.47 2.02 6.37
N LEU A 26 -8.98 1.57 5.21
CA LEU A 26 -8.15 2.39 4.34
C LEU A 26 -8.89 2.77 3.06
N GLY A 27 -8.68 3.98 2.58
CA GLY A 27 -8.92 4.34 1.18
C GLY A 27 -7.74 3.86 0.35
N LEU A 28 -8.02 3.20 -0.78
CA LEU A 28 -7.00 2.85 -1.78
C LEU A 28 -7.08 3.85 -2.93
N VAL A 29 -5.96 4.47 -3.28
CA VAL A 29 -5.91 5.52 -4.31
C VAL A 29 -6.02 4.88 -5.69
N ALA A 30 -6.87 5.46 -6.55
CA ALA A 30 -7.08 4.95 -7.90
C ALA A 30 -5.82 5.06 -8.78
N THR A 31 -5.61 4.10 -9.69
CA THR A 31 -4.41 4.07 -10.57
C THR A 31 -4.48 5.08 -11.73
N GLY A 32 -5.58 5.79 -11.91
CA GLY A 32 -5.81 6.62 -13.10
C GLY A 32 -5.95 5.77 -14.37
N PRO A 33 -5.64 6.33 -15.57
CA PRO A 33 -5.83 5.63 -16.84
C PRO A 33 -4.82 4.49 -17.09
N GLU A 34 -3.68 4.50 -16.40
CA GLU A 34 -2.61 3.52 -16.56
C GLU A 34 -2.60 2.54 -15.39
N PRO A 35 -2.91 1.24 -15.60
CA PRO A 35 -2.79 0.23 -14.56
C PRO A 35 -1.34 0.10 -14.07
N THR A 36 -1.18 -0.21 -12.78
CA THR A 36 0.15 -0.43 -12.18
C THR A 36 0.67 -1.80 -12.57
N VAL A 37 1.77 -1.84 -13.32
CA VAL A 37 2.44 -3.08 -13.75
C VAL A 37 2.92 -3.85 -12.51
N LEU A 38 2.71 -5.17 -12.52
CA LEU A 38 3.17 -6.08 -11.47
C LEU A 38 4.56 -6.62 -11.80
N HIS A 39 5.40 -6.73 -10.78
CA HIS A 39 6.66 -7.47 -10.86
C HIS A 39 6.42 -8.92 -10.42
N CYS A 40 6.73 -9.88 -11.30
CA CYS A 40 6.53 -11.30 -11.06
C CYS A 40 7.82 -12.00 -10.71
N SER A 41 7.87 -12.61 -9.53
CA SER A 41 9.00 -13.41 -9.05
C SER A 41 8.53 -14.50 -8.10
N ASP A 42 9.20 -15.64 -8.10
CA ASP A 42 8.92 -16.78 -7.21
C ASP A 42 7.43 -17.20 -7.15
N GLY A 43 6.72 -17.14 -8.28
CA GLY A 43 5.32 -17.52 -8.39
C GLY A 43 4.30 -16.48 -7.92
N VAL A 44 4.74 -15.27 -7.59
CA VAL A 44 3.90 -14.17 -7.11
C VAL A 44 4.18 -12.91 -7.92
N CYS A 45 3.13 -12.23 -8.35
CA CYS A 45 3.21 -10.92 -9.01
C CYS A 45 2.74 -9.83 -8.04
N SER A 46 3.55 -8.79 -7.84
CA SER A 46 3.28 -7.79 -6.81
C SER A 46 3.59 -6.36 -7.24
N ALA A 47 2.91 -5.41 -6.62
CA ALA A 47 3.20 -3.98 -6.67
C ALA A 47 2.70 -3.30 -5.39
N ARG A 48 3.19 -2.08 -5.14
CA ARG A 48 2.72 -1.23 -4.04
C ARG A 48 1.72 -0.20 -4.54
N PHE A 49 0.76 0.13 -3.68
CA PHE A 49 -0.30 1.08 -3.96
C PHE A 49 -0.43 2.06 -2.81
N THR A 50 -0.67 3.32 -3.13
CA THR A 50 -0.93 4.36 -2.14
C THR A 50 -2.27 4.09 -1.44
N SER A 51 -2.26 4.14 -0.13
CA SER A 51 -3.45 4.05 0.71
C SER A 51 -3.46 5.15 1.75
N PHE A 52 -4.60 5.38 2.40
CA PHE A 52 -4.70 6.32 3.51
C PHE A 52 -5.78 5.91 4.49
N CYS A 53 -5.69 6.42 5.70
CA CYS A 53 -6.57 6.07 6.81
C CYS A 53 -7.92 6.83 6.76
N LEU A 54 -9.05 6.12 6.85
CA LEU A 54 -10.40 6.71 6.81
C LEU A 54 -11.06 6.94 8.20
N GLN A 55 -10.38 6.61 9.30
CA GLN A 55 -10.97 6.55 10.64
C GLN A 55 -10.02 7.11 11.72
N ALA A 56 -9.92 8.43 11.83
CA ALA A 56 -8.96 9.11 12.71
C ALA A 56 -8.96 8.66 14.19
N ASP A 57 -10.05 8.07 14.68
CA ASP A 57 -10.25 7.60 16.06
C ASP A 57 -9.82 6.14 16.30
N ARG A 58 -9.24 5.48 15.30
CA ARG A 58 -8.73 4.10 15.36
C ARG A 58 -7.22 4.08 15.15
N ASP A 59 -6.57 3.03 15.66
CA ASP A 59 -5.12 2.86 15.49
C ASP A 59 -4.76 2.62 14.02
N ALA A 60 -3.66 3.23 13.59
CA ALA A 60 -3.06 2.92 12.29
C ALA A 60 -2.68 1.42 12.22
N PRO A 61 -2.80 0.79 11.04
CA PRO A 61 -2.36 -0.59 10.86
C PRO A 61 -0.86 -0.74 11.11
N LEU A 62 -0.51 -1.86 11.75
CA LEU A 62 0.88 -2.32 11.80
C LEU A 62 1.30 -2.88 10.44
N LEU A 63 2.60 -3.00 10.19
CA LEU A 63 3.15 -3.71 9.04
C LEU A 63 2.56 -5.13 8.93
N GLY A 64 2.13 -5.51 7.73
CA GLY A 64 1.59 -6.85 7.45
C GLY A 64 0.13 -7.05 7.84
N THR A 65 -0.58 -6.00 8.27
CA THR A 65 -2.02 -6.07 8.52
C THR A 65 -2.73 -6.49 7.23
N GLU A 66 -3.52 -7.56 7.29
CA GLU A 66 -4.27 -8.08 6.14
C GLU A 66 -5.57 -7.30 5.91
N TYR A 67 -5.86 -7.04 4.63
CA TYR A 67 -7.04 -6.31 4.19
C TYR A 67 -7.83 -7.08 3.12
N LEU A 68 -9.12 -6.78 3.06
CA LEU A 68 -10.04 -7.20 2.01
C LEU A 68 -10.51 -5.97 1.24
N ILE A 69 -10.69 -6.09 -0.07
CA ILE A 69 -11.35 -5.05 -0.87
C ILE A 69 -12.85 -5.06 -0.53
N ALA A 70 -13.43 -3.88 -0.26
CA ALA A 70 -14.85 -3.77 0.09
C ALA A 70 -15.79 -4.10 -1.09
N ASP A 71 -15.39 -3.71 -2.30
CA ASP A 71 -16.05 -4.05 -3.56
C ASP A 71 -15.03 -4.68 -4.50
N GLU A 72 -15.20 -5.97 -4.81
CA GLU A 72 -14.29 -6.75 -5.67
C GLU A 72 -14.15 -6.15 -7.07
N ARG A 73 -15.13 -5.37 -7.54
CA ARG A 73 -15.06 -4.69 -8.84
C ARG A 73 -14.04 -3.56 -8.84
N SER A 74 -13.68 -3.03 -7.68
CA SER A 74 -12.74 -1.92 -7.54
C SER A 74 -11.27 -2.32 -7.69
N LEU A 75 -10.96 -3.61 -7.80
CA LEU A 75 -9.62 -4.11 -8.06
C LEU A 75 -9.64 -5.10 -9.24
N GLN A 76 -9.08 -4.67 -10.37
CA GLN A 76 -9.05 -5.46 -11.60
C GLN A 76 -7.63 -5.91 -11.93
N LEU A 77 -7.47 -7.19 -12.25
CA LEU A 77 -6.26 -7.74 -12.87
C LEU A 77 -6.36 -7.56 -14.38
N VAL A 78 -5.44 -6.77 -14.92
CA VAL A 78 -5.28 -6.51 -16.35
C VAL A 78 -4.13 -7.37 -16.87
N VAL A 79 -4.46 -8.34 -17.71
CA VAL A 79 -3.50 -9.28 -18.30
C VAL A 79 -3.33 -9.01 -19.78
N ARG A 80 -2.08 -8.89 -20.23
CA ARG A 80 -1.73 -8.81 -21.64
C ARG A 80 -1.08 -10.10 -22.10
N GLY A 81 -1.70 -10.77 -23.07
CA GLY A 81 -1.17 -11.98 -23.68
C GLY A 81 -0.03 -11.70 -24.66
N MET A 82 0.71 -12.75 -25.02
CA MET A 82 1.78 -12.67 -26.04
C MET A 82 1.25 -12.29 -27.43
N ASP A 83 -0.03 -12.55 -27.69
CA ASP A 83 -0.76 -12.16 -28.89
C ASP A 83 -1.18 -10.67 -28.89
N GLY A 84 -0.86 -9.93 -27.83
CA GLY A 84 -1.23 -8.53 -27.63
C GLY A 84 -2.64 -8.34 -27.08
N ARG A 85 -3.44 -9.41 -26.94
CA ARG A 85 -4.80 -9.33 -26.39
C ARG A 85 -4.76 -8.91 -24.94
N VAL A 86 -5.65 -7.99 -24.57
CA VAL A 86 -5.81 -7.53 -23.20
C VAL A 86 -7.09 -8.09 -22.61
N THR A 87 -7.00 -8.68 -21.43
CA THR A 87 -8.14 -9.18 -20.65
C THR A 87 -8.13 -8.48 -19.30
N SER A 88 -9.30 -8.03 -18.84
CA SER A 88 -9.49 -7.47 -17.51
C SER A 88 -10.48 -8.34 -16.75
N VAL A 89 -10.11 -8.79 -15.57
CA VAL A 89 -10.95 -9.59 -14.67
C VAL A 89 -10.83 -9.09 -13.24
N PRO A 90 -11.80 -9.34 -12.35
CA PRO A 90 -11.59 -9.12 -10.92
C PRO A 90 -10.32 -9.83 -10.43
N ALA A 91 -9.56 -9.18 -9.57
CA ALA A 91 -8.31 -9.73 -9.01
C ALA A 91 -8.60 -10.77 -7.90
N GLU A 92 -9.38 -11.80 -8.22
CA GLU A 92 -9.73 -12.87 -7.28
C GLU A 92 -8.49 -13.54 -6.71
N GLY A 93 -8.46 -13.77 -5.40
CA GLY A 93 -7.32 -14.40 -4.72
C GLY A 93 -6.12 -13.46 -4.50
N ALA A 94 -6.22 -12.18 -4.84
CA ALA A 94 -5.23 -11.19 -4.46
C ALA A 94 -5.14 -11.05 -2.94
N THR A 95 -3.93 -10.95 -2.40
CA THR A 95 -3.70 -10.64 -0.98
C THR A 95 -3.27 -9.19 -0.85
N ILE A 96 -3.83 -8.48 0.12
CA ILE A 96 -3.55 -7.06 0.36
C ILE A 96 -3.01 -6.91 1.78
N GLN A 97 -1.83 -6.31 1.92
CA GLN A 97 -1.17 -6.13 3.21
C GLN A 97 -0.58 -4.73 3.32
N SER A 98 -0.67 -4.11 4.50
CA SER A 98 0.08 -2.87 4.78
C SER A 98 1.58 -3.11 4.72
N VAL A 99 2.33 -2.21 4.07
CA VAL A 99 3.80 -2.28 4.00
C VAL A 99 4.50 -1.10 4.65
N ASN A 100 3.81 0.02 4.87
CA ASN A 100 4.32 1.17 5.63
C ASN A 100 3.15 1.86 6.32
N ASN A 101 2.81 1.38 7.52
CA ASN A 101 1.62 1.82 8.25
C ASN A 101 0.39 1.85 7.32
N TYR A 102 -0.26 3.00 7.18
CA TYR A 102 -1.43 3.20 6.33
C TYR A 102 -1.15 3.82 4.97
N THR A 103 0.07 4.30 4.69
CA THR A 103 0.34 5.11 3.49
C THR A 103 0.53 4.25 2.24
N ALA A 104 0.89 2.98 2.40
CA ALA A 104 1.02 2.05 1.31
C ALA A 104 0.62 0.62 1.69
N VAL A 105 -0.01 -0.06 0.73
CA VAL A 105 -0.26 -1.51 0.75
C VAL A 105 0.51 -2.18 -0.38
N GLN A 106 0.90 -3.43 -0.15
CA GLN A 106 1.35 -4.33 -1.20
C GLN A 106 0.18 -5.24 -1.59
N ILE A 107 -0.05 -5.35 -2.89
CA ILE A 107 -1.02 -6.27 -3.46
C ILE A 107 -0.26 -7.35 -4.22
N ASN A 108 -0.52 -8.60 -3.86
CA ASN A 108 0.07 -9.76 -4.49
C ASN A 108 -1.00 -10.57 -5.22
N VAL A 109 -0.67 -11.06 -6.41
CA VAL A 109 -1.50 -11.92 -7.24
C VAL A 109 -0.71 -13.20 -7.55
N PRO A 110 -1.29 -14.39 -7.39
CA PRO A 110 -0.62 -15.63 -7.78
C PRO A 110 -0.29 -15.62 -9.28
N GLU A 111 0.96 -15.86 -9.65
CA GLU A 111 1.38 -15.87 -11.07
C GLU A 111 0.63 -16.95 -11.88
N ALA A 112 0.20 -18.03 -11.21
CA ALA A 112 -0.63 -19.06 -11.80
C ALA A 112 -1.95 -18.52 -12.40
N GLN A 113 -2.54 -17.49 -11.79
CA GLN A 113 -3.76 -16.84 -12.30
C GLN A 113 -3.47 -16.10 -13.61
N ILE A 114 -2.35 -15.38 -13.68
CA ILE A 114 -1.92 -14.66 -14.89
C ILE A 114 -1.63 -15.65 -16.03
N ARG A 115 -0.94 -16.76 -15.72
CA ARG A 115 -0.67 -17.82 -16.71
C ARG A 115 -1.95 -18.50 -17.19
N ALA A 116 -2.92 -18.75 -16.31
CA ALA A 116 -4.22 -19.32 -16.69
C ALA A 116 -5.00 -18.41 -17.65
N LEU A 117 -4.77 -17.11 -17.59
CA LEU A 117 -5.33 -16.11 -18.52
C LEU A 117 -4.50 -15.95 -19.81
N GLY A 118 -3.41 -16.70 -19.97
CA GLY A 118 -2.49 -16.62 -21.12
C GLY A 118 -1.60 -15.38 -21.11
N GLY A 119 -1.36 -14.78 -19.93
CA GLY A 119 -0.62 -13.54 -19.76
C GLY A 119 0.88 -13.64 -19.93
N ALA A 120 1.45 -12.66 -20.64
CA ALA A 120 2.89 -12.37 -20.67
C ALA A 120 3.25 -11.27 -19.67
N THR A 121 2.39 -10.28 -19.50
CA THR A 121 2.52 -9.24 -18.47
C THR A 121 1.19 -9.04 -17.75
N ALA A 122 1.27 -8.53 -16.53
CA ALA A 122 0.12 -8.26 -15.68
C ALA A 122 0.24 -6.89 -15.02
N ALA A 123 -0.90 -6.26 -14.79
CA ALA A 123 -1.03 -5.01 -14.07
C ALA A 123 -2.31 -5.04 -13.22
N LEU A 124 -2.38 -4.20 -12.20
CA LEU A 124 -3.62 -3.97 -11.45
C LEU A 124 -4.17 -2.58 -11.74
N SER A 125 -5.48 -2.51 -11.91
CA SER A 125 -6.22 -1.25 -11.96
C SER A 125 -7.06 -1.13 -10.69
N VAL A 126 -6.92 0.00 -10.01
CA VAL A 126 -7.72 0.37 -8.84
C VAL A 126 -8.75 1.41 -9.28
N ALA A 127 -10.03 1.11 -9.05
CA ALA A 127 -11.11 2.01 -9.36
C ALA A 127 -11.20 3.18 -8.35
N PRO A 128 -11.80 4.31 -8.74
CA PRO A 128 -12.19 5.35 -7.80
C PRO A 128 -12.99 4.80 -6.61
N LEU A 129 -12.83 5.42 -5.45
CA LEU A 129 -13.52 5.05 -4.21
C LEU A 129 -13.22 3.63 -3.68
N ALA A 130 -12.16 2.98 -4.17
CA ALA A 130 -11.71 1.71 -3.62
C ALA A 130 -11.41 1.85 -2.11
N THR A 131 -11.91 0.89 -1.33
CA THR A 131 -11.82 0.88 0.14
C THR A 131 -11.36 -0.50 0.60
N LEU A 132 -10.48 -0.53 1.59
CA LEU A 132 -9.91 -1.72 2.17
C LEU A 132 -10.38 -1.89 3.62
N VAL A 133 -11.01 -3.01 3.91
CA VAL A 133 -11.50 -3.37 5.25
C VAL A 133 -10.49 -4.32 5.90
N PRO A 134 -10.03 -4.06 7.13
CA PRO A 134 -9.11 -4.96 7.80
C PRO A 134 -9.80 -6.31 8.01
N LYS A 135 -9.06 -7.39 7.79
CA LYS A 135 -9.59 -8.74 7.99
C LYS A 135 -9.90 -8.96 9.47
N ALA A 136 -11.11 -9.43 9.77
CA ALA A 136 -11.54 -9.65 11.14
C ALA A 136 -10.65 -10.67 11.88
N ILE A 137 -10.32 -10.37 13.13
CA ILE A 137 -9.50 -11.23 14.00
C ILE A 137 -10.38 -11.81 15.11
N PRO A 138 -10.32 -13.12 15.40
CA PRO A 138 -11.04 -13.71 16.52
C PRO A 138 -10.69 -13.05 17.87
N GLY A 139 -11.71 -12.68 18.63
CA GLY A 139 -11.55 -12.07 19.95
C GLY A 139 -11.23 -10.57 19.95
N ASP A 140 -11.23 -9.92 18.77
CA ASP A 140 -11.07 -8.47 18.63
C ASP A 140 -11.95 -7.69 19.64
N PRO A 141 -11.36 -6.83 20.50
CA PRO A 141 -12.11 -6.08 21.51
C PRO A 141 -12.90 -4.90 20.91
N ARG A 142 -12.64 -4.50 19.67
CA ARG A 142 -13.30 -3.41 18.94
C ARG A 142 -13.37 -3.73 17.44
N PRO A 143 -14.15 -4.76 17.04
CA PRO A 143 -14.30 -5.14 15.64
C PRO A 143 -14.88 -3.98 14.81
N GLN A 144 -14.61 -3.98 13.50
CA GLN A 144 -15.32 -3.08 12.58
C GLN A 144 -16.77 -3.55 12.47
N SER A 145 -17.71 -2.65 12.74
CA SER A 145 -19.13 -2.91 12.51
C SER A 145 -19.51 -2.70 11.04
N GLU A 146 -20.68 -3.21 10.63
CA GLU A 146 -21.20 -2.93 9.29
C GLU A 146 -21.43 -1.42 9.06
N GLU A 147 -21.83 -0.69 10.11
CA GLU A 147 -22.01 0.76 10.07
C GLU A 147 -20.66 1.49 9.90
N ASP A 148 -19.62 1.06 10.62
CA ASP A 148 -18.26 1.59 10.45
C ASP A 148 -17.79 1.42 8.99
N ILE A 149 -18.03 0.25 8.41
CA ILE A 149 -17.66 -0.07 7.03
C ILE A 149 -18.48 0.76 6.04
N ALA A 150 -19.78 0.89 6.24
CA ALA A 150 -20.66 1.67 5.38
C ALA A 150 -20.31 3.17 5.39
N LEU A 151 -20.00 3.72 6.56
CA LEU A 151 -19.58 5.12 6.69
C LEU A 151 -18.23 5.36 6.01
N ALA A 152 -17.25 4.49 6.29
CA ALA A 152 -15.91 4.59 5.73
C ALA A 152 -15.90 4.42 4.19
N SER A 153 -16.57 3.40 3.66
CA SER A 153 -16.64 3.14 2.21
C SER A 153 -17.60 4.07 1.45
N GLY A 154 -18.46 4.79 2.16
CA GLY A 154 -19.40 5.76 1.62
C GLY A 154 -18.86 7.19 1.65
N ASP A 155 -19.43 8.02 2.50
CA ASP A 155 -19.20 9.46 2.49
C ASP A 155 -17.76 9.84 2.88
N HIS A 156 -17.15 9.11 3.81
CA HIS A 156 -15.74 9.32 4.16
C HIS A 156 -14.83 9.07 2.95
N ARG A 157 -15.07 8.00 2.18
CA ARG A 157 -14.26 7.71 1.00
C ARG A 157 -14.41 8.77 -0.09
N LYS A 158 -15.60 9.35 -0.27
CA LYS A 158 -15.83 10.47 -1.21
C LYS A 158 -15.03 11.70 -0.82
N ILE A 159 -15.08 12.11 0.47
CA ILE A 159 -14.26 13.22 0.97
C ILE A 159 -12.77 12.92 0.77
N GLY A 160 -12.37 11.67 1.03
CA GLY A 160 -11.01 11.20 0.78
C GLY A 160 -10.60 11.25 -0.69
N GLU A 161 -11.52 11.04 -1.64
CA GLU A 161 -11.22 11.19 -3.07
C GLU A 161 -10.85 12.64 -3.40
N ASP A 162 -11.61 13.60 -2.88
CA ASP A 162 -11.37 15.01 -3.18
C ASP A 162 -10.09 15.54 -2.52
N HIS A 163 -9.76 15.06 -1.32
CA HIS A 163 -8.62 15.57 -0.54
C HIS A 163 -7.33 14.79 -0.72
N VAL A 164 -7.40 13.48 -0.99
CA VAL A 164 -6.23 12.59 -1.10
C VAL A 164 -6.01 12.17 -2.55
N ASP A 165 -6.98 11.53 -3.20
CA ASP A 165 -6.82 11.10 -4.60
C ASP A 165 -6.63 12.30 -5.55
N ARG A 166 -7.35 13.41 -5.30
CA ARG A 166 -7.35 14.64 -6.11
C ARG A 166 -6.77 15.84 -5.36
N GLY A 167 -5.90 15.61 -4.36
CA GLY A 167 -5.27 16.64 -3.52
C GLY A 167 -4.25 17.57 -4.23
N GLY A 168 -4.38 17.76 -5.54
CA GLY A 168 -3.52 18.59 -6.39
C GLY A 168 -2.08 18.09 -6.46
N ALA A 169 -1.13 19.02 -6.55
CA ALA A 169 0.30 18.74 -6.70
C ALA A 169 0.87 17.78 -5.63
N THR A 170 0.31 17.80 -4.41
CA THR A 170 0.73 16.87 -3.34
C THR A 170 0.33 15.42 -3.65
N ALA A 171 -0.87 15.20 -4.19
CA ALA A 171 -1.33 13.88 -4.64
C ALA A 171 -0.56 13.41 -5.88
N ASP A 172 -0.31 14.31 -6.83
CA ASP A 172 0.48 14.02 -8.03
C ASP A 172 1.92 13.61 -7.68
N ALA A 173 2.54 14.29 -6.72
CA ALA A 173 3.87 13.96 -6.22
C ALA A 173 3.89 12.58 -5.56
N ALA A 174 2.91 12.26 -4.69
CA ALA A 174 2.79 10.94 -4.08
C ALA A 174 2.60 9.84 -5.12
N SER A 175 1.65 10.00 -6.05
CA SER A 175 1.41 9.05 -7.14
C SER A 175 2.65 8.82 -8.01
N THR A 176 3.38 9.90 -8.30
CA THR A 176 4.61 9.81 -9.10
C THR A 176 5.71 9.07 -8.35
N LEU A 177 5.90 9.33 -7.06
CA LEU A 177 6.86 8.59 -6.23
C LEU A 177 6.50 7.09 -6.13
N MET A 178 5.22 6.76 -5.97
CA MET A 178 4.78 5.35 -5.95
C MET A 178 5.08 4.65 -7.28
N THR A 179 4.92 5.37 -8.40
CA THR A 179 5.26 4.84 -9.73
C THR A 179 6.74 4.59 -9.89
N MET A 180 7.59 5.50 -9.41
CA MET A 180 9.04 5.30 -9.38
C MET A 180 9.41 4.08 -8.55
N ILE A 181 8.82 3.93 -7.35
CA ILE A 181 9.06 2.79 -6.46
C ILE A 181 8.71 1.48 -7.16
N ASN A 182 7.57 1.42 -7.86
CA ASN A 182 7.15 0.22 -8.60
C ASN A 182 7.95 -0.03 -9.90
N SER A 183 8.71 0.96 -10.38
CA SER A 183 9.58 0.81 -11.56
C SER A 183 10.96 0.24 -11.22
N LEU A 184 11.29 0.14 -9.92
CA LEU A 184 12.51 -0.47 -9.44
C LEU A 184 12.27 -1.96 -9.20
N ASP A 185 13.20 -2.80 -9.68
CA ASP A 185 13.16 -4.25 -9.46
C ASP A 185 13.16 -4.53 -7.96
N PRO A 186 12.11 -5.16 -7.37
CA PRO A 186 12.00 -5.40 -5.93
C PRO A 186 12.98 -6.47 -5.41
N ASP A 187 13.50 -7.36 -6.27
CA ASP A 187 14.30 -8.52 -5.86
C ASP A 187 15.78 -8.19 -5.69
N VAL A 188 16.20 -6.99 -6.10
CA VAL A 188 17.56 -6.52 -5.89
C VAL A 188 17.81 -6.28 -4.40
N ALA A 189 18.73 -7.05 -3.83
CA ALA A 189 19.14 -6.90 -2.42
C ALA A 189 19.75 -5.51 -2.16
N GLY A 190 19.54 -4.95 -0.97
CA GLY A 190 19.99 -3.58 -0.63
C GLY A 190 21.49 -3.33 -0.83
N GLN A 191 22.35 -4.33 -0.61
CA GLN A 191 23.78 -4.20 -0.91
C GLN A 191 24.07 -4.05 -2.42
N GLN A 192 23.30 -4.74 -3.26
CA GLN A 192 23.41 -4.66 -4.71
C GLN A 192 22.80 -3.35 -5.23
N ARG A 193 21.65 -2.92 -4.69
CA ARG A 193 21.05 -1.60 -5.01
C ARG A 193 22.01 -0.43 -4.81
N ARG A 194 22.81 -0.45 -3.74
CA ARG A 194 23.82 0.60 -3.51
C ARG A 194 24.88 0.66 -4.61
N ARG A 195 25.26 -0.49 -5.18
CA ARG A 195 26.20 -0.53 -6.30
C ARG A 195 25.55 -0.04 -7.59
N ASP A 196 24.25 -0.27 -7.71
CA ASP A 196 23.46 0.01 -8.91
C ASP A 196 22.67 1.33 -8.82
N VAL A 197 22.95 2.19 -7.82
CA VAL A 197 22.18 3.41 -7.56
C VAL A 197 22.11 4.34 -8.78
N ALA A 198 23.17 4.37 -9.61
CA ALA A 198 23.17 5.14 -10.85
C ALA A 198 22.15 4.59 -11.86
N ALA A 199 22.10 3.26 -12.04
CA ALA A 199 21.15 2.60 -12.93
C ALA A 199 19.70 2.76 -12.42
N GLU A 200 19.47 2.61 -11.11
CA GLU A 200 18.15 2.89 -10.50
C GLU A 200 17.74 4.35 -10.72
N THR A 201 18.68 5.29 -10.58
CA THR A 201 18.43 6.72 -10.81
C THR A 201 18.04 6.99 -12.26
N ASP A 202 18.69 6.33 -13.23
CA ASP A 202 18.36 6.48 -14.66
C ASP A 202 16.95 5.97 -14.96
N VAL A 203 16.55 4.83 -14.39
CA VAL A 203 15.17 4.30 -14.50
C VAL A 203 14.16 5.32 -13.94
N ILE A 204 14.41 5.83 -12.75
CA ILE A 204 13.52 6.81 -12.08
C ILE A 204 13.42 8.11 -12.89
N LYS A 205 14.53 8.60 -13.45
CA LYS A 205 14.55 9.80 -14.30
C LYS A 205 13.77 9.58 -15.60
N GLY A 206 13.79 8.37 -16.15
CA GLY A 206 12.93 7.97 -17.27
C GLY A 206 11.44 8.13 -16.94
N VAL A 207 11.00 7.60 -15.79
CA VAL A 207 9.61 7.74 -15.31
C VAL A 207 9.18 9.22 -15.21
N LEU A 208 10.04 10.09 -14.67
CA LEU A 208 9.78 11.54 -14.58
C LEU A 208 9.67 12.22 -15.94
N ALA A 209 10.47 11.77 -16.91
CA ALA A 209 10.47 12.35 -18.25
C ALA A 209 9.14 12.06 -18.96
N GLU A 210 8.63 10.84 -18.84
CA GLU A 210 7.41 10.37 -19.50
C GLU A 210 6.12 10.89 -18.85
N ARG A 211 6.13 11.10 -17.53
CA ARG A 211 4.96 11.58 -16.77
C ARG A 211 4.54 13.00 -17.18
N GLY A 212 3.23 13.24 -17.31
CA GLY A 212 2.63 14.54 -17.62
C GLY A 212 2.55 15.52 -16.43
N VAL A 213 3.54 15.52 -15.53
CA VAL A 213 3.56 16.35 -14.30
C VAL A 213 3.97 17.81 -14.63
N PRO A 214 3.43 18.84 -13.95
CA PRO A 214 3.86 20.23 -14.13
C PRO A 214 5.37 20.41 -13.96
N VAL A 215 5.97 21.40 -14.65
CA VAL A 215 7.44 21.58 -14.68
C VAL A 215 8.02 21.81 -13.28
N ASP A 216 7.39 22.66 -12.47
CA ASP A 216 7.86 22.96 -11.12
C ASP A 216 7.82 21.72 -10.21
N ASP A 217 6.75 20.92 -10.32
CA ASP A 217 6.60 19.67 -9.58
C ASP A 217 7.62 18.62 -10.03
N LYS A 218 7.95 18.58 -11.33
CA LYS A 218 9.03 17.73 -11.85
C LYS A 218 10.38 18.09 -11.27
N GLU A 219 10.66 19.38 -11.12
CA GLU A 219 11.95 19.82 -10.56
C GLU A 219 12.07 19.45 -9.08
N LEU A 220 11.01 19.67 -8.30
CA LEU A 220 10.95 19.24 -6.91
C LEU A 220 11.18 17.71 -6.78
N LEU A 221 10.53 16.91 -7.63
CA LEU A 221 10.71 15.47 -7.62
C LEU A 221 12.13 15.06 -8.05
N ARG A 222 12.75 15.73 -9.03
CA ARG A 222 14.15 15.50 -9.40
C ARG A 222 15.10 15.78 -8.24
N GLU A 223 14.91 16.89 -7.52
CA GLU A 223 15.70 17.19 -6.33
C GLU A 223 15.60 16.08 -5.27
N ARG A 224 14.40 15.50 -5.07
CA ARG A 224 14.22 14.36 -4.15
C ARG A 224 14.94 13.10 -4.64
N VAL A 225 14.87 12.81 -5.93
CA VAL A 225 15.56 11.66 -6.54
C VAL A 225 17.08 11.83 -6.39
N ASP A 226 17.63 12.99 -6.71
CA ASP A 226 19.08 13.25 -6.61
C ASP A 226 19.55 13.22 -5.15
N LEU A 227 18.75 13.72 -4.21
CA LEU A 227 19.01 13.60 -2.78
C LEU A 227 19.01 12.14 -2.33
N CYS A 228 18.02 11.34 -2.75
CA CYS A 228 17.98 9.91 -2.45
C CYS A 228 19.19 9.17 -3.01
N ALA A 229 19.57 9.44 -4.25
CA ALA A 229 20.76 8.85 -4.87
C ALA A 229 22.02 9.16 -4.06
N GLY A 230 22.18 10.42 -3.63
CA GLY A 230 23.28 10.82 -2.75
C GLY A 230 23.27 10.12 -1.39
N LEU A 231 22.11 9.96 -0.76
CA LEU A 231 22.00 9.31 0.55
C LEU A 231 22.23 7.79 0.47
N VAL A 232 21.75 7.14 -0.58
CA VAL A 232 22.00 5.72 -0.85
C VAL A 232 23.48 5.46 -1.14
N ALA A 233 24.11 6.30 -1.99
CA ALA A 233 25.54 6.21 -2.30
C ALA A 233 26.41 6.37 -1.04
N ASN A 234 25.99 7.21 -0.09
CA ASN A 234 26.68 7.42 1.19
C ASN A 234 26.21 6.46 2.31
N ALA A 235 25.47 5.39 1.97
CA ALA A 235 25.01 4.34 2.87
C ALA A 235 24.07 4.78 4.04
N TRP A 236 23.42 5.93 3.91
CA TRP A 236 22.38 6.39 4.85
C TRP A 236 21.06 5.62 4.68
N TYR A 237 20.73 5.21 3.46
CA TYR A 237 19.62 4.29 3.17
C TYR A 237 20.19 2.94 2.72
N ARG A 238 20.27 1.98 3.65
CA ARG A 238 20.85 0.64 3.39
C ARG A 238 19.99 -0.22 2.47
N ASP A 239 18.71 0.10 2.38
CA ASP A 239 17.72 -0.63 1.60
C ASP A 239 17.52 -0.02 0.19
N GLY A 240 18.33 0.99 -0.18
CA GLY A 240 18.39 1.53 -1.54
C GLY A 240 17.39 2.64 -1.85
N MET A 241 17.24 2.94 -3.14
CA MET A 241 16.34 4.00 -3.64
C MET A 241 14.87 3.81 -3.22
N PRO A 242 14.28 2.59 -3.27
CA PRO A 242 12.86 2.42 -2.95
C PRO A 242 12.50 2.94 -1.56
N THR A 243 13.31 2.64 -0.53
CA THR A 243 13.05 3.06 0.85
C THR A 243 13.18 4.56 1.06
N CYS A 244 14.16 5.20 0.39
CA CYS A 244 14.30 6.65 0.45
C CYS A 244 13.10 7.36 -0.21
N LEU A 245 12.71 6.93 -1.41
CA LEU A 245 11.55 7.49 -2.11
C LEU A 245 10.25 7.25 -1.34
N GLN A 246 10.11 6.07 -0.71
CA GLN A 246 8.96 5.73 0.13
C GLN A 246 8.82 6.72 1.30
N THR A 247 9.91 7.17 1.90
CA THR A 247 9.87 8.16 2.98
C THR A 247 9.24 9.48 2.52
N TYR A 248 9.58 9.96 1.32
CA TYR A 248 8.97 11.16 0.76
C TYR A 248 7.51 10.94 0.39
N HIS A 249 7.19 9.79 -0.21
CA HIS A 249 5.83 9.38 -0.51
C HIS A 249 4.95 9.42 0.75
N ASP A 250 5.41 8.79 1.83
CA ASP A 250 4.66 8.68 3.08
C ASP A 250 4.39 10.04 3.74
N ASN A 251 5.34 10.97 3.61
CA ASN A 251 5.16 12.35 4.09
C ASN A 251 4.07 13.09 3.31
N TYR A 252 4.03 12.94 1.98
CA TYR A 252 2.97 13.54 1.16
C TYR A 252 1.61 12.93 1.48
N VAL A 253 1.52 11.60 1.57
CA VAL A 253 0.27 10.90 1.89
C VAL A 253 -0.22 11.25 3.30
N SER A 254 0.69 11.35 4.28
CA SER A 254 0.32 11.77 5.65
C SER A 254 -0.18 13.21 5.68
N THR A 255 0.41 14.10 4.89
CA THR A 255 -0.09 15.49 4.74
C THR A 255 -1.50 15.51 4.16
N LEU A 256 -1.76 14.72 3.12
CA LEU A 256 -3.09 14.59 2.51
C LEU A 256 -4.10 13.98 3.49
N THR A 257 -3.69 12.94 4.23
CA THR A 257 -4.52 12.27 5.25
C THR A 257 -4.92 13.24 6.36
N GLY A 258 -3.99 14.10 6.81
CA GLY A 258 -4.31 15.14 7.79
C GLY A 258 -5.38 16.11 7.29
N ARG A 259 -5.25 16.61 6.05
CA ARG A 259 -6.27 17.47 5.41
C ARG A 259 -7.62 16.77 5.31
N TYR A 260 -7.62 15.48 4.95
CA TYR A 260 -8.81 14.66 4.92
C TYR A 260 -9.46 14.52 6.31
N TRP A 261 -8.69 14.32 7.38
CA TRP A 261 -9.24 14.23 8.73
C TRP A 261 -9.81 15.56 9.22
N ASP A 262 -9.17 16.68 8.88
CA ASP A 262 -9.72 18.02 9.15
C ASP A 262 -11.06 18.21 8.43
N ALA A 263 -11.15 17.77 7.18
CA ALA A 263 -12.36 17.82 6.35
C ALA A 263 -13.51 16.99 6.96
N VAL A 264 -13.26 15.70 7.25
CA VAL A 264 -14.28 14.83 7.88
C VAL A 264 -14.68 15.34 9.27
N GLY A 265 -13.73 15.81 10.08
CA GLY A 265 -14.01 16.34 11.42
C GLY A 265 -14.82 17.64 11.42
N THR A 266 -14.78 18.40 10.33
CA THR A 266 -15.57 19.64 10.15
C THR A 266 -16.85 19.42 9.32
N GLY A 267 -17.07 18.19 8.82
CA GLY A 267 -18.23 17.79 8.03
C GLY A 267 -18.14 18.10 6.53
N TYR A 268 -16.95 18.42 6.00
CA TYR A 268 -16.69 18.83 4.61
C TYR A 268 -15.26 18.52 4.16
#